data_AF-A0A0S1SHR4-F1
#
_entry.id   AF-A0A0S1SHR4-F1
#
_cell.length_a   1.000
_cell.length_b   1.000
_cell.length_c   1.000
_cell.angle_alpha   90.00
_cell.angle_beta   90.00
_cell.angle_gamma   90.00
#
_symmetry.space_group_name_H-M   'P 1'
#
loop_
_entity.id
_entity.type
_entity.pdbx_description
1 polymer ?
#
loop_
_entity_poly.entity_id
_entity_poly.type
_entity_poly.pdbx_seq_one_letter_code
_entity_poly.pdbx_strand_id
1 'polypeptide(L)'
;MIPSERHSRRQHAASYDTEGNIVLTGAEVPVPPPEQTQAVPLKGEEPLAQGAQDEQKKSVLPNRSAPRRSLFSALPATAAMGANELIEESVRQYRFSAAGFYRALRGLKAGFLSGTHGVWAFLAQPVWVMRPRREPKRYSRISLFLIDTVRFGGTFAALFAALFVSLNYQSFWQILEARLDPLQEMKTEANLGGGTSAELRDKLMKSPMLTVAGGQSDGNLLSFLPPVGPPEHRLIIPKLDLNVPIVIPSYEALLREDWSQVETDIQASLEQGVVHYPGTAKPGQAGNFFVTGHSSYYPWATGNYKTVFARLHTLNVDDEYWVYYGGDKHRYIVRSVFEVKPSNVDVLDQPANRRLSTLMTCTPVGTTLRRLIITAEEVDPETGDVLSVGEQPVREQPKYKMEMLPI
;
A
#
# COMPACT_ATOMS: atom_id res chain seq x y z
N MET A 1 -50.26 -16.37 -35.56
CA MET A 1 -50.52 -16.78 -34.15
C MET A 1 -49.17 -16.90 -33.46
N ILE A 2 -48.95 -16.12 -32.40
CA ILE A 2 -47.71 -16.12 -31.57
C ILE A 2 -47.89 -17.12 -30.42
N PRO A 3 -46.82 -17.79 -29.96
CA PRO A 3 -46.48 -17.77 -28.53
C PRO A 3 -44.95 -17.55 -28.34
N SER A 4 -44.50 -16.48 -27.66
CA SER A 4 -44.29 -16.35 -26.21
C SER A 4 -43.24 -17.32 -25.65
N GLU A 5 -41.96 -16.94 -25.71
CA GLU A 5 -40.90 -17.54 -24.89
C GLU A 5 -40.97 -16.95 -23.47
N ARG A 6 -41.21 -17.81 -22.47
CA ARG A 6 -41.10 -17.47 -21.05
C ARG A 6 -39.68 -17.77 -20.57
N HIS A 7 -39.10 -16.80 -19.87
CA HIS A 7 -37.92 -16.97 -19.04
C HIS A 7 -38.05 -18.18 -18.09
N SER A 8 -37.17 -19.18 -18.24
CA SER A 8 -36.94 -20.19 -17.21
C SER A 8 -36.06 -19.60 -16.12
N ARG A 9 -36.66 -19.32 -14.95
CA ARG A 9 -35.92 -19.08 -13.70
C ARG A 9 -35.21 -20.37 -13.33
N ARG A 10 -33.87 -20.39 -13.35
CA ARG A 10 -33.08 -21.44 -12.68
C ARG A 10 -33.40 -21.39 -11.18
N GLN A 11 -34.15 -22.37 -10.69
CA GLN A 11 -34.30 -22.61 -9.26
C GLN A 11 -33.05 -23.38 -8.82
N HIS A 12 -32.17 -22.71 -8.06
CA HIS A 12 -31.14 -23.39 -7.28
C HIS A 12 -31.83 -23.95 -6.03
N ALA A 13 -32.30 -25.19 -6.09
CA ALA A 13 -32.78 -25.90 -4.91
C ALA A 13 -31.63 -26.72 -4.34
N ALA A 14 -31.13 -26.34 -3.17
CA ALA A 14 -30.27 -27.19 -2.37
C ALA A 14 -31.16 -28.25 -1.68
N SER A 15 -30.77 -29.53 -1.75
CA SER A 15 -31.45 -30.62 -1.05
C SER A 15 -30.54 -31.24 0.01
N TYR A 16 -31.14 -31.82 1.04
CA TYR A 16 -30.43 -32.56 2.09
C TYR A 16 -30.54 -34.06 1.83
N ASP A 17 -29.45 -34.80 2.05
CA ASP A 17 -29.50 -36.26 2.09
C ASP A 17 -30.06 -36.76 3.45
N THR A 18 -30.21 -38.08 3.58
CA THR A 18 -30.72 -38.74 4.79
C THR A 18 -29.81 -38.60 6.01
N GLU A 19 -28.59 -38.09 5.82
CA GLU A 19 -27.60 -37.82 6.89
C GLU A 19 -27.49 -36.32 7.19
N GLY A 20 -28.27 -35.47 6.51
CA GLY A 20 -28.36 -34.03 6.76
C GLY A 20 -27.33 -33.20 5.99
N ASN A 21 -26.60 -33.77 5.03
CA ASN A 21 -25.62 -33.02 4.24
C ASN A 21 -26.29 -32.29 3.07
N ILE A 22 -25.83 -31.06 2.79
CA ILE A 22 -26.30 -30.27 1.64
C ILE A 22 -25.66 -30.81 0.35
N VAL A 23 -26.49 -31.32 -0.55
CA VAL A 23 -26.07 -31.77 -1.88
C VAL A 23 -26.43 -30.70 -2.91
N LEU A 24 -25.41 -30.17 -3.59
CA LEU A 24 -25.57 -29.26 -4.72
C LEU A 24 -25.55 -30.09 -6.01
N THR A 25 -26.68 -30.17 -6.71
CA THR A 25 -26.75 -30.88 -7.99
C THR A 25 -26.10 -30.04 -9.10
N GLY A 26 -24.90 -30.45 -9.53
CA GLY A 26 -24.27 -29.97 -10.76
C GLY A 26 -22.75 -29.80 -10.71
N ALA A 27 -22.00 -30.90 -10.64
CA ALA A 27 -20.57 -30.92 -10.96
C ALA A 27 -20.20 -32.26 -11.60
N GLU A 28 -19.94 -32.25 -12.90
CA GLU A 28 -19.49 -33.41 -13.68
C GLU A 28 -17.95 -33.35 -13.78
N VAL A 29 -17.27 -34.42 -13.36
CA VAL A 29 -15.79 -34.53 -13.29
C VAL A 29 -15.26 -35.16 -14.58
N PRO A 30 -14.21 -34.63 -15.26
CA PRO A 30 -13.63 -35.29 -16.42
C PRO A 30 -12.49 -36.26 -16.05
N VAL A 31 -12.54 -37.46 -16.64
CA VAL A 31 -11.54 -38.55 -16.61
C VAL A 31 -10.50 -38.35 -17.74
N PRO A 32 -9.19 -38.67 -17.55
CA PRO A 32 -8.18 -38.57 -18.61
C PRO A 32 -8.07 -39.83 -19.48
N PRO A 33 -7.72 -39.73 -20.78
CA PRO A 33 -7.49 -40.90 -21.65
C PRO A 33 -6.01 -41.31 -21.73
N PRO A 34 -5.71 -42.54 -22.21
CA PRO A 34 -4.38 -43.17 -22.11
C PRO A 34 -3.44 -42.89 -23.30
N GLU A 35 -2.17 -43.25 -23.07
CA GLU A 35 -0.97 -43.03 -23.89
C GLU A 35 -0.77 -44.10 -24.98
N GLN A 36 -0.22 -43.73 -26.15
CA GLN A 36 0.93 -44.34 -26.87
C GLN A 36 0.90 -44.30 -28.43
N THR A 37 1.93 -43.64 -28.99
CA THR A 37 2.87 -44.11 -30.05
C THR A 37 2.57 -43.92 -31.57
N GLN A 38 3.41 -43.06 -32.18
CA GLN A 38 4.08 -43.07 -33.52
C GLN A 38 3.35 -42.84 -34.88
N ALA A 39 4.06 -42.02 -35.67
CA ALA A 39 4.29 -42.03 -37.13
C ALA A 39 3.38 -41.23 -38.09
N VAL A 40 4.10 -40.59 -39.03
CA VAL A 40 3.77 -39.67 -40.15
C VAL A 40 3.68 -40.50 -41.47
N PRO A 41 3.34 -40.02 -42.70
CA PRO A 41 2.44 -38.96 -43.25
C PRO A 41 1.44 -39.49 -44.33
N LEU A 42 0.72 -38.57 -45.02
CA LEU A 42 0.42 -38.47 -46.48
C LEU A 42 -1.08 -38.15 -46.71
N LYS A 43 -1.59 -37.49 -47.77
CA LYS A 43 -1.20 -36.49 -48.79
C LYS A 43 -2.42 -36.42 -49.75
N GLY A 44 -2.79 -35.23 -50.24
CA GLY A 44 -3.73 -35.05 -51.39
C GLY A 44 -5.22 -35.15 -51.04
N GLU A 45 -6.19 -34.51 -51.71
CA GLU A 45 -6.25 -33.75 -52.96
C GLU A 45 -7.53 -32.89 -52.97
N GLU A 46 -7.48 -31.81 -53.75
CA GLU A 46 -8.54 -30.88 -54.19
C GLU A 46 -9.56 -31.53 -55.18
N PRO A 47 -10.42 -30.80 -55.94
CA PRO A 47 -11.50 -29.86 -55.57
C PRO A 47 -12.77 -30.08 -56.45
N LEU A 48 -13.78 -29.18 -56.38
CA LEU A 48 -14.57 -28.55 -57.49
C LEU A 48 -15.83 -27.89 -56.88
N ALA A 49 -16.04 -26.57 -57.05
CA ALA A 49 -16.88 -25.92 -58.09
C ALA A 49 -18.40 -26.18 -57.94
N GLN A 50 -19.37 -25.30 -58.23
CA GLN A 50 -19.49 -23.88 -58.60
C GLN A 50 -21.01 -23.59 -58.70
N GLY A 51 -21.41 -22.35 -58.42
CA GLY A 51 -22.55 -21.65 -59.08
C GLY A 51 -23.95 -21.81 -58.46
N ALA A 52 -24.92 -20.89 -58.58
CA ALA A 52 -25.04 -19.54 -59.16
C ALA A 52 -26.33 -18.91 -58.52
N GLN A 53 -26.36 -17.60 -58.17
CA GLN A 53 -27.16 -16.49 -58.78
C GLN A 53 -28.71 -16.64 -58.68
N ASP A 54 -29.57 -15.65 -58.43
CA ASP A 54 -29.53 -14.18 -58.55
C ASP A 54 -30.76 -13.49 -57.87
N GLU A 55 -30.83 -12.13 -57.96
CA GLU A 55 -31.90 -11.13 -57.68
C GLU A 55 -31.61 -10.18 -56.48
N GLN A 56 -30.91 -9.03 -56.64
CA GLN A 56 -31.20 -7.69 -57.22
C GLN A 56 -32.29 -6.81 -56.54
N LYS A 57 -31.88 -5.69 -55.90
CA LYS A 57 -32.11 -4.29 -56.37
C LYS A 57 -31.35 -3.19 -55.56
N LYS A 58 -30.26 -2.71 -56.17
CA LYS A 58 -29.59 -1.38 -56.25
C LYS A 58 -29.82 -0.26 -55.19
N SER A 59 -28.70 0.22 -54.63
CA SER A 59 -28.34 1.65 -54.53
C SER A 59 -26.82 1.83 -54.79
N VAL A 60 -26.42 3.03 -55.20
CA VAL A 60 -25.30 3.32 -56.12
C VAL A 60 -23.95 3.67 -55.44
N LEU A 61 -22.89 3.08 -56.02
CA LEU A 61 -21.41 3.27 -56.05
C LEU A 61 -20.81 4.69 -55.81
N PRO A 62 -19.47 4.88 -55.58
CA PRO A 62 -18.34 4.00 -55.92
C PRO A 62 -17.42 3.64 -54.72
N ASN A 63 -17.04 2.38 -54.52
CA ASN A 63 -16.01 1.61 -55.21
C ASN A 63 -14.57 2.14 -55.04
N ARG A 64 -13.86 1.57 -54.06
CA ARG A 64 -12.59 0.87 -54.33
C ARG A 64 -12.34 -0.21 -53.28
N SER A 65 -12.67 -1.42 -53.71
CA SER A 65 -12.16 -2.73 -53.31
C SER A 65 -10.91 -2.76 -52.43
N ALA A 66 -11.04 -3.40 -51.27
CA ALA A 66 -9.98 -4.25 -50.72
C ALA A 66 -9.86 -5.53 -51.60
N PRO A 67 -8.74 -6.26 -51.55
CA PRO A 67 -8.95 -7.61 -51.02
C PRO A 67 -7.89 -8.09 -50.03
N ARG A 68 -8.41 -8.83 -49.06
CA ARG A 68 -7.72 -9.74 -48.15
C ARG A 68 -6.96 -10.85 -48.90
N ARG A 69 -5.74 -11.11 -48.45
CA ARG A 69 -5.11 -12.41 -48.05
C ARG A 69 -3.63 -12.08 -47.78
N SER A 70 -2.93 -12.61 -46.79
CA SER A 70 -3.02 -13.88 -46.08
C SER A 70 -2.29 -13.79 -44.73
N LEU A 71 -2.70 -14.62 -43.78
CA LEU A 71 -1.99 -14.93 -42.54
C LEU A 71 -0.64 -15.61 -42.83
N PHE A 72 0.38 -15.17 -42.09
CA PHE A 72 1.66 -15.84 -41.79
C PHE A 72 2.57 -16.29 -42.95
N SER A 73 3.50 -15.41 -43.32
CA SER A 73 4.89 -15.79 -43.63
C SER A 73 5.80 -14.56 -43.67
N ALA A 74 6.17 -14.02 -42.50
CA ALA A 74 7.39 -13.23 -42.25
C ALA A 74 7.27 -12.49 -40.90
N LEU A 75 7.65 -13.15 -39.81
CA LEU A 75 8.33 -12.49 -38.70
C LEU A 75 9.61 -13.31 -38.53
N PRO A 76 10.77 -12.73 -38.90
CA PRO A 76 11.38 -11.72 -38.04
C PRO A 76 12.05 -10.61 -38.88
N ALA A 77 11.36 -9.50 -39.09
CA ALA A 77 12.00 -8.29 -39.64
C ALA A 77 11.30 -6.98 -39.24
N THR A 78 10.00 -7.03 -38.93
CA THR A 78 9.20 -5.83 -38.65
C THR A 78 9.21 -5.38 -37.18
N ALA A 79 9.60 -6.24 -36.23
CA ALA A 79 9.80 -5.83 -34.83
C ALA A 79 11.08 -4.99 -34.63
N ALA A 80 12.12 -5.26 -35.44
CA ALA A 80 13.38 -4.49 -35.40
C ALA A 80 13.26 -3.12 -36.09
N MET A 81 12.40 -3.01 -37.11
CA MET A 81 12.15 -1.73 -37.80
C MET A 81 11.35 -0.74 -36.95
N GLY A 82 10.30 -1.20 -36.25
CA GLY A 82 9.52 -0.34 -35.35
C GLY A 82 10.32 0.16 -34.14
N ALA A 83 11.24 -0.65 -33.60
CA ALA A 83 12.12 -0.25 -32.50
C ALA A 83 13.17 0.78 -32.93
N ASN A 84 13.78 0.62 -34.11
CA ASN A 84 14.73 1.60 -34.63
C ASN A 84 14.04 2.92 -35.01
N GLU A 85 12.82 2.87 -35.53
CA GLU A 85 12.07 4.08 -35.88
C GLU A 85 11.60 4.83 -34.63
N LEU A 86 11.17 4.12 -33.56
CA LEU A 86 10.86 4.73 -32.26
C LEU A 86 12.10 5.27 -31.52
N ILE A 87 13.24 4.57 -31.59
CA ILE A 87 14.51 5.02 -31.01
C ILE A 87 15.03 6.24 -31.77
N GLU A 88 14.93 6.25 -33.11
CA GLU A 88 15.29 7.42 -33.89
C GLU A 88 14.35 8.60 -33.66
N GLU A 89 13.04 8.37 -33.54
CA GLU A 89 12.05 9.41 -33.27
C GLU A 89 12.21 10.00 -31.87
N SER A 90 12.47 9.17 -30.87
CA SER A 90 12.77 9.60 -29.50
C SER A 90 14.12 10.32 -29.41
N VAL A 91 15.16 9.87 -30.11
CA VAL A 91 16.45 10.57 -30.18
C VAL A 91 16.32 11.89 -30.92
N ARG A 92 15.51 11.97 -32.00
CA ARG A 92 15.23 13.23 -32.71
C ARG A 92 14.43 14.20 -31.82
N GLN A 93 13.40 13.73 -31.11
CA GLN A 93 12.66 14.52 -30.14
C GLN A 93 13.53 15.01 -28.98
N TYR A 94 14.44 14.16 -28.46
CA TYR A 94 15.36 14.52 -27.38
C TYR A 94 16.41 15.54 -27.84
N ARG A 95 16.91 15.43 -29.08
CA ARG A 95 17.83 16.41 -29.67
C ARG A 95 17.13 17.74 -29.96
N PHE A 96 15.86 17.71 -30.37
CA PHE A 96 15.07 18.92 -30.61
C PHE A 96 14.68 19.62 -29.30
N SER A 97 14.33 18.87 -28.26
CA SER A 97 14.04 19.40 -26.92
C SER A 97 15.30 19.93 -26.21
N ALA A 98 16.43 19.22 -26.32
CA ALA A 98 17.70 19.69 -25.80
C ALA A 98 18.18 20.96 -26.54
N ALA A 99 18.14 20.98 -27.87
CA ALA A 99 18.54 22.15 -28.65
C ALA A 99 17.62 23.36 -28.42
N GLY A 100 16.33 23.13 -28.22
CA GLY A 100 15.34 24.14 -27.82
C GLY A 100 15.60 24.67 -26.41
N PHE A 101 15.89 23.79 -25.45
CA PHE A 101 16.24 24.13 -24.08
C PHE A 101 17.55 24.93 -24.01
N TYR A 102 18.61 24.53 -24.73
CA TYR A 102 19.87 25.27 -24.77
C TYR A 102 19.72 26.64 -25.46
N ARG A 103 18.83 26.78 -26.46
CA ARG A 103 18.48 28.08 -27.03
C ARG A 103 17.67 28.94 -26.04
N ALA A 104 16.74 28.37 -25.30
CA ALA A 104 16.02 29.06 -24.23
C ALA A 104 16.96 29.49 -23.09
N LEU A 105 17.92 28.64 -22.71
CA LEU A 105 18.94 28.94 -21.70
C LEU A 105 19.90 30.04 -22.16
N ARG A 106 20.29 30.05 -23.44
CA ARG A 106 21.09 31.15 -24.03
C ARG A 106 20.29 32.44 -24.14
N GLY A 107 19.01 32.37 -24.50
CA GLY A 107 18.11 33.53 -24.53
C GLY A 107 17.89 34.13 -23.13
N LEU A 108 17.75 33.28 -22.10
CA LEU A 108 17.70 33.69 -20.70
C LEU A 108 19.02 34.30 -20.22
N LYS A 109 20.18 33.71 -20.55
CA LYS A 109 21.48 34.31 -20.22
C LYS A 109 21.70 35.66 -20.90
N ALA A 110 21.32 35.80 -22.18
CA ALA A 110 21.45 37.05 -22.93
C ALA A 110 20.52 38.16 -22.39
N GLY A 111 19.29 37.82 -21.96
CA GLY A 111 18.37 38.75 -21.30
C GLY A 111 18.77 39.10 -19.85
N PHE A 112 19.42 38.17 -19.13
CA PHE A 112 19.91 38.39 -17.78
C PHE A 112 21.17 39.28 -17.75
N LEU A 113 22.06 39.13 -18.73
CA LEU A 113 23.29 39.93 -18.81
C LEU A 113 23.03 41.40 -19.20
N SER A 114 21.98 41.70 -19.96
CA SER A 114 21.62 43.07 -20.33
C SER A 114 20.86 43.82 -19.22
N GLY A 115 20.07 43.13 -18.39
CA GLY A 115 19.38 43.71 -17.23
C GLY A 115 20.23 43.87 -15.97
N THR A 116 21.27 43.05 -15.80
CA THR A 116 22.10 43.05 -14.58
C THR A 116 22.99 44.28 -14.45
N HIS A 117 23.47 44.90 -15.53
CA HIS A 117 24.31 46.09 -15.42
C HIS A 117 23.57 47.31 -14.85
N GLY A 118 22.31 47.54 -15.26
CA GLY A 118 21.49 48.64 -14.73
C GLY A 118 21.12 48.45 -13.26
N VAL A 119 20.78 47.21 -12.88
CA VAL A 119 20.47 46.86 -11.48
C VAL A 119 21.71 46.97 -10.60
N TRP A 120 22.87 46.50 -11.07
CA TRP A 120 24.11 46.59 -10.30
C TRP A 120 24.58 48.04 -10.13
N ALA A 121 24.48 48.86 -11.18
CA ALA A 121 24.77 50.29 -11.11
C ALA A 121 23.85 51.01 -10.12
N PHE A 122 22.55 50.68 -10.10
CA PHE A 122 21.60 51.22 -9.13
C PHE A 122 21.89 50.79 -7.69
N LEU A 123 22.15 49.50 -7.45
CA LEU A 123 22.44 48.95 -6.13
C LEU A 123 23.78 49.43 -5.52
N ALA A 124 24.75 49.77 -6.38
CA ALA A 124 26.03 50.33 -5.97
C ALA A 124 25.98 51.84 -5.66
N GLN A 125 24.86 52.53 -5.93
CA GLN A 125 24.76 53.97 -5.68
C GLN A 125 24.98 54.31 -4.20
N PRO A 126 25.78 55.36 -3.89
CA PRO A 126 25.97 55.82 -2.53
C PRO A 126 24.71 56.52 -2.02
N VAL A 127 24.30 56.18 -0.81
CA VAL A 127 23.20 56.79 -0.08
C VAL A 127 23.74 57.31 1.25
N TRP A 128 23.40 58.56 1.57
CA TRP A 128 23.76 59.20 2.83
C TRP A 128 22.66 58.98 3.85
N VAL A 129 23.00 58.34 4.96
CA VAL A 129 22.05 58.11 6.06
C VAL A 129 22.32 59.12 7.16
N MET A 130 21.39 60.04 7.35
CA MET A 130 21.43 60.98 8.47
C MET A 130 20.91 60.28 9.73
N ARG A 131 21.65 60.39 10.84
CA ARG A 131 21.20 59.89 12.14
C ARG A 131 21.16 61.05 13.14
N PRO A 132 20.13 61.17 13.98
CA PRO A 132 20.09 62.19 15.01
C PRO A 132 21.34 62.12 15.88
N ARG A 133 22.02 63.27 16.07
CA ARG A 133 23.22 63.42 16.93
C ARG A 133 24.45 62.58 16.52
N ARG A 134 24.58 62.19 15.25
CA ARG A 134 25.80 61.54 14.71
C ARG A 134 26.14 62.05 13.32
N GLU A 135 27.42 61.99 12.95
CA GLU A 135 27.87 62.38 11.61
C GLU A 135 27.26 61.48 10.51
N PRO A 136 26.92 62.04 9.35
CA PRO A 136 26.37 61.29 8.23
C PRO A 136 27.35 60.20 7.75
N LYS A 137 26.87 58.97 7.64
CA LYS A 137 27.67 57.85 7.11
C LYS A 137 27.20 57.46 5.72
N ARG A 138 28.15 57.20 4.83
CA ARG A 138 27.91 56.78 3.45
C ARG A 138 27.77 55.26 3.37
N TYR A 139 26.66 54.78 2.84
CA TYR A 139 26.40 53.37 2.58
C TYR A 139 26.07 53.17 1.09
N SER A 140 26.30 51.99 0.55
CA SER A 140 25.70 51.60 -0.74
C SER A 140 24.27 51.09 -0.49
N ARG A 141 23.36 51.20 -1.47
CA ARG A 141 21.99 50.66 -1.33
C ARG A 141 21.99 49.19 -0.95
N ILE A 142 22.92 48.40 -1.49
CA ILE A 142 23.06 46.98 -1.12
C ILE A 142 23.47 46.78 0.34
N SER A 143 24.41 47.59 0.85
CA SER A 143 24.81 47.50 2.27
C SER A 143 23.68 47.92 3.21
N LEU A 144 22.89 48.93 2.82
CA LEU A 144 21.74 49.37 3.58
C LEU A 144 20.64 48.31 3.60
N PHE A 145 20.33 47.72 2.45
CA PHE A 145 19.39 46.61 2.32
C PHE A 145 19.80 45.40 3.16
N LEU A 146 21.10 45.02 3.17
CA LEU A 146 21.60 43.92 3.99
C LEU A 146 21.48 44.21 5.49
N ILE A 147 21.82 45.44 5.92
CA ILE A 147 21.68 45.87 7.31
C ILE A 147 20.21 45.79 7.74
N ASP A 148 19.29 46.29 6.90
CA ASP A 148 17.85 46.22 7.19
C ASP A 148 17.35 44.78 7.20
N THR A 149 17.77 43.94 6.25
CA THR A 149 17.43 42.52 6.20
C THR A 149 17.87 41.79 7.47
N VAL A 150 19.09 42.03 7.96
CA VAL A 150 19.58 41.45 9.21
C VAL A 150 18.80 41.99 10.41
N ARG A 151 18.47 43.29 10.44
CA ARG A 151 17.69 43.89 11.54
C ARG A 151 16.28 43.31 11.61
N PHE A 152 15.57 43.27 10.48
CA PHE A 152 14.22 42.73 10.39
C PHE A 152 14.20 41.21 10.59
N GLY A 153 15.10 40.48 9.94
CA GLY A 153 15.24 39.04 10.10
C GLY A 153 15.58 38.65 11.55
N GLY A 154 16.45 39.42 12.21
CA GLY A 154 16.77 39.24 13.62
C GLY A 154 15.58 39.47 14.55
N THR A 155 14.82 40.54 14.34
CA THR A 155 13.58 40.77 15.12
C THR A 155 12.53 39.69 14.90
N PHE A 156 12.37 39.23 13.65
CA PHE A 156 11.47 38.14 13.32
C PHE A 156 11.90 36.82 13.97
N ALA A 157 13.19 36.48 13.89
CA ALA A 157 13.74 35.28 14.52
C ALA A 157 13.58 35.30 16.04
N ALA A 158 13.77 36.45 16.69
CA ALA A 158 13.56 36.60 18.12
C ALA A 158 12.09 36.41 18.52
N LEU A 159 11.16 37.02 17.79
CA LEU A 159 9.72 36.82 18.02
C LEU A 159 9.30 35.37 17.78
N PHE A 160 9.80 34.76 16.70
CA PHE A 160 9.56 33.36 16.39
C PHE A 160 10.08 32.43 17.49
N ALA A 161 11.32 32.65 17.97
CA ALA A 161 11.89 31.86 19.06
C ALA A 161 11.08 32.01 20.35
N ALA A 162 10.67 33.22 20.71
CA ALA A 162 9.82 33.47 21.88
C ALA A 162 8.46 32.78 21.76
N LEU A 163 7.80 32.89 20.60
CA LEU A 163 6.53 32.21 20.34
C LEU A 163 6.69 30.69 20.35
N PHE A 164 7.75 30.18 19.73
CA PHE A 164 8.03 28.75 19.65
C PHE A 164 8.26 28.15 21.04
N VAL A 165 9.05 28.81 21.89
CA VAL A 165 9.26 28.38 23.27
C VAL A 165 7.96 28.45 24.08
N SER A 166 7.15 29.50 23.88
CA SER A 166 5.85 29.66 24.56
C SER A 166 4.85 28.55 24.19
N LEU A 167 4.67 28.27 22.90
CA LEU A 167 3.73 27.25 22.42
C LEU A 167 4.16 25.83 22.80
N ASN A 168 5.47 25.59 22.91
CA ASN A 168 6.02 24.26 23.22
C ASN A 168 6.56 24.17 24.66
N TYR A 169 6.15 25.09 25.54
CA TYR A 169 6.68 25.19 26.91
C TYR A 169 6.55 23.89 27.70
N GLN A 170 5.44 23.15 27.52
CA GLN A 170 5.23 21.87 28.18
C GLN A 170 6.31 20.83 27.82
N SER A 171 6.66 20.71 26.55
CA SER A 171 7.70 19.76 26.09
C SER A 171 9.09 20.16 26.58
N PHE A 172 9.38 21.46 26.67
CA PHE A 172 10.66 21.94 27.21
C PHE A 172 10.82 21.62 28.70
N TRP A 173 9.75 21.73 29.50
CA TRP A 173 9.80 21.36 30.91
C TRP A 173 9.97 19.87 31.14
N GLN A 174 9.30 19.03 30.36
CA GLN A 174 9.46 17.58 30.45
C GLN A 174 10.92 17.14 30.20
N ILE A 175 11.60 17.76 29.22
CA ILE A 175 13.00 17.48 28.91
C ILE A 175 13.95 18.00 30.00
N LEU A 176 13.64 19.17 30.59
CA LEU A 176 14.46 19.77 31.63
C LEU A 176 14.35 19.00 32.96
N GLU A 177 13.14 18.56 33.31
CA GLU A 177 12.86 17.73 34.49
C GLU A 177 13.56 16.37 34.38
N ALA A 178 13.50 15.72 33.21
CA ALA A 178 14.22 14.47 32.93
C ALA A 178 15.75 14.59 33.08
N ARG A 179 16.31 15.81 33.01
CA ARG A 179 17.75 16.04 33.09
C ARG A 179 18.23 16.55 34.45
N LEU A 180 17.33 17.14 35.25
CA LEU A 180 17.65 17.67 36.58
C LEU A 180 17.41 16.65 37.70
N ASP A 181 16.54 15.65 37.50
CA ASP A 181 16.28 14.60 38.48
C ASP A 181 16.26 13.19 37.83
N PRO A 182 17.42 12.65 37.41
CA PRO A 182 17.52 11.29 36.86
C PRO A 182 17.17 10.19 37.90
N LEU A 183 16.93 10.56 39.16
CA LEU A 183 16.63 9.64 40.27
C LEU A 183 15.13 9.32 40.42
N GLN A 184 14.23 10.04 39.74
CA GLN A 184 12.81 9.70 39.75
C GLN A 184 12.45 8.58 38.76
N GLU A 185 13.16 8.44 37.63
CA GLU A 185 12.93 7.34 36.69
C GLU A 185 13.33 5.98 37.30
N MET A 186 14.40 5.90 38.10
CA MET A 186 14.80 4.65 38.76
C MET A 186 13.84 4.16 39.85
N LYS A 187 13.07 5.05 40.49
CA LYS A 187 12.03 4.66 41.46
C LYS A 187 10.70 4.31 40.81
N THR A 188 10.47 4.83 39.60
CA THR A 188 9.22 4.62 38.87
C THR A 188 9.24 3.29 38.12
N GLU A 189 10.39 2.86 37.58
CA GLU A 189 10.53 1.51 37.00
C GLU A 189 10.44 0.37 38.04
N ALA A 190 10.92 0.59 39.27
CA ALA A 190 10.85 -0.40 40.34
C ALA A 190 9.41 -0.66 40.86
N ASN A 191 8.49 0.29 40.69
CA ASN A 191 7.08 0.16 41.13
C ASN A 191 6.08 -0.12 40.00
N LEU A 192 6.49 -0.09 38.73
CA LEU A 192 5.63 -0.37 37.57
C LEU A 192 5.92 -1.74 36.89
N GLY A 193 6.95 -2.47 37.31
CA GLY A 193 7.38 -3.72 36.67
C GLY A 193 6.69 -5.02 37.12
N GLY A 194 5.81 -5.01 38.13
CA GLY A 194 5.35 -6.26 38.76
C GLY A 194 3.86 -6.59 38.70
N GLY A 195 2.98 -5.59 38.71
CA GLY A 195 1.53 -5.82 38.97
C GLY A 195 0.61 -5.44 37.82
N THR A 196 0.93 -4.37 37.09
CA THR A 196 0.00 -3.79 36.11
C THR A 196 -0.04 -4.53 34.79
N SER A 197 1.03 -5.23 34.38
CA SER A 197 1.02 -6.02 33.15
C SER A 197 0.18 -7.30 33.26
N ALA A 198 0.14 -7.91 34.45
CA ALA A 198 -0.72 -9.06 34.73
C ALA A 198 -2.19 -8.64 34.90
N GLU A 199 -2.44 -7.52 35.57
CA GLU A 199 -3.79 -6.99 35.77
C GLU A 199 -4.37 -6.33 34.50
N LEU A 200 -3.55 -5.66 33.68
CA LEU A 200 -3.95 -5.25 32.33
C LEU A 200 -4.13 -6.45 31.40
N ARG A 201 -3.27 -7.49 31.47
CA ARG A 201 -3.50 -8.74 30.71
C ARG A 201 -4.83 -9.37 31.11
N ASP A 202 -5.09 -9.51 32.39
CA ASP A 202 -6.33 -10.08 32.91
C ASP A 202 -7.55 -9.22 32.55
N LYS A 203 -7.42 -7.88 32.59
CA LYS A 203 -8.47 -6.94 32.14
C LYS A 203 -8.62 -6.85 30.63
N LEU A 204 -7.57 -7.09 29.83
CA LEU A 204 -7.64 -7.20 28.36
C LEU A 204 -8.26 -8.53 27.94
N MET A 205 -8.01 -9.61 28.68
CA MET A 205 -8.65 -10.91 28.50
C MET A 205 -10.12 -10.93 28.96
N LYS A 206 -10.48 -10.09 29.94
CA LYS A 206 -11.84 -9.95 30.49
C LYS A 206 -12.67 -8.79 29.91
N SER A 207 -12.05 -7.88 29.17
CA SER A 207 -12.81 -6.87 28.41
C SER A 207 -13.61 -7.61 27.34
N PRO A 208 -14.88 -7.23 27.11
CA PRO A 208 -15.68 -7.83 26.05
C PRO A 208 -14.94 -7.57 24.74
N MET A 209 -14.24 -8.59 24.26
CA MET A 209 -13.70 -8.60 22.91
C MET A 209 -14.87 -8.27 21.98
N LEU A 210 -14.61 -7.51 20.90
CA LEU A 210 -15.60 -7.26 19.84
C LEU A 210 -16.44 -8.52 19.67
N THR A 211 -17.77 -8.41 19.78
CA THR A 211 -18.70 -9.55 19.85
C THR A 211 -18.35 -10.62 18.81
N VAL A 212 -17.55 -11.60 19.24
CA VAL A 212 -17.21 -12.81 18.51
C VAL A 212 -18.35 -13.76 18.81
N ALA A 213 -19.13 -14.13 17.80
CA ALA A 213 -20.08 -15.23 18.01
C ALA A 213 -19.25 -16.48 18.35
N GLY A 214 -19.64 -17.23 19.39
CA GLY A 214 -18.87 -18.38 19.90
C GLY A 214 -18.03 -18.13 21.15
N GLY A 215 -17.89 -16.88 21.59
CA GLY A 215 -16.91 -16.49 22.61
C GLY A 215 -17.43 -16.22 24.01
N GLN A 216 -18.42 -16.96 24.54
CA GLN A 216 -18.70 -16.92 25.99
C GLN A 216 -19.57 -18.09 26.47
N SER A 217 -19.18 -18.65 27.61
CA SER A 217 -19.73 -19.81 28.31
C SER A 217 -21.05 -19.52 29.04
N ASP A 218 -22.05 -18.98 28.34
CA ASP A 218 -23.35 -18.63 28.94
C ASP A 218 -24.46 -19.66 28.63
N GLY A 219 -24.10 -20.85 28.12
CA GLY A 219 -25.07 -21.92 27.82
C GLY A 219 -26.10 -21.56 26.74
N ASN A 220 -25.87 -20.48 26.00
CA ASN A 220 -26.75 -19.99 24.94
C ASN A 220 -26.31 -20.55 23.57
N LEU A 221 -27.22 -20.65 22.59
CA LEU A 221 -26.92 -21.14 21.23
C LEU A 221 -25.70 -20.46 20.58
N LEU A 222 -25.44 -19.20 20.93
CA LEU A 222 -24.29 -18.44 20.46
C LEU A 222 -22.94 -18.99 20.95
N SER A 223 -22.87 -19.75 22.05
CA SER A 223 -21.62 -20.34 22.56
C SER A 223 -21.19 -21.59 21.80
N PHE A 224 -22.09 -22.15 20.97
CA PHE A 224 -21.81 -23.32 20.13
C PHE A 224 -21.35 -22.94 18.72
N LEU A 225 -21.43 -21.66 18.35
CA LEU A 225 -20.88 -21.18 17.10
C LEU A 225 -19.35 -21.12 17.20
N PRO A 226 -18.61 -21.39 16.11
CA PRO A 226 -17.18 -21.19 16.12
C PRO A 226 -16.86 -19.71 16.39
N PRO A 227 -15.78 -19.38 17.12
CA PRO A 227 -15.36 -18.01 17.32
C PRO A 227 -15.09 -17.34 15.98
N VAL A 228 -16.05 -16.55 15.49
CA VAL A 228 -15.89 -15.73 14.29
C VAL A 228 -15.45 -14.33 14.68
N GLY A 229 -14.28 -13.93 14.20
CA GLY A 229 -13.75 -12.58 14.37
C GLY A 229 -14.67 -11.50 13.76
N PRO A 230 -14.34 -10.21 13.97
CA PRO A 230 -15.08 -9.13 13.35
C PRO A 230 -15.17 -9.31 11.82
N PRO A 231 -16.28 -8.86 11.20
CA PRO A 231 -16.46 -8.97 9.75
C PRO A 231 -15.45 -8.12 8.97
N GLU A 232 -14.84 -7.12 9.61
CA GLU A 232 -13.83 -6.25 9.02
C GLU A 232 -12.41 -6.81 9.18
N HIS A 233 -11.56 -6.52 8.20
CA HIS A 233 -10.13 -6.82 8.28
C HIS A 233 -9.43 -5.85 9.22
N ARG A 234 -8.67 -6.34 10.20
CA ARG A 234 -8.04 -5.49 11.23
C ARG A 234 -6.64 -5.94 11.59
N LEU A 235 -5.76 -4.98 11.85
CA LEU A 235 -4.44 -5.18 12.42
C LEU A 235 -4.46 -4.70 13.88
N ILE A 236 -4.06 -5.58 14.80
CA ILE A 236 -3.97 -5.29 16.22
C ILE A 236 -2.53 -5.49 16.68
N ILE A 237 -1.92 -4.45 17.22
CA ILE A 237 -0.57 -4.49 17.78
C ILE A 237 -0.67 -4.09 19.26
N PRO A 238 -0.80 -5.06 20.19
CA PRO A 238 -1.08 -4.79 21.61
C PRO A 238 -0.04 -3.87 22.26
N LYS A 239 1.25 -4.07 21.99
CA LYS A 239 2.34 -3.26 22.54
C LYS A 239 2.22 -1.76 22.18
N LEU A 240 1.60 -1.45 21.04
CA LEU A 240 1.44 -0.09 20.55
C LEU A 240 0.08 0.52 20.90
N ASP A 241 -0.82 -0.24 21.54
CA ASP A 241 -2.24 0.09 21.69
C ASP A 241 -2.90 0.41 20.34
N LEU A 242 -2.58 -0.39 19.32
CA LEU A 242 -3.04 -0.18 17.95
C LEU A 242 -4.12 -1.19 17.58
N ASN A 243 -5.26 -0.70 17.11
CA ASN A 243 -6.33 -1.51 16.53
C ASN A 243 -6.94 -0.77 15.33
N VAL A 244 -6.54 -1.15 14.12
CA VAL A 244 -6.81 -0.38 12.89
C VAL A 244 -7.33 -1.26 11.75
N PRO A 245 -8.16 -0.71 10.86
CA PRO A 245 -8.64 -1.44 9.70
C PRO A 245 -7.51 -1.70 8.69
N ILE A 246 -7.58 -2.85 8.04
CA ILE A 246 -6.75 -3.20 6.89
C ILE A 246 -7.57 -2.97 5.63
N VAL A 247 -7.12 -2.05 4.80
CA VAL A 247 -7.74 -1.68 3.52
C VAL A 247 -7.10 -2.50 2.42
N ILE A 248 -7.93 -3.06 1.53
CA ILE A 248 -7.51 -3.87 0.40
C ILE A 248 -7.82 -3.09 -0.89
N PRO A 249 -6.82 -2.48 -1.56
CA PRO A 249 -7.04 -1.77 -2.80
C PRO A 249 -7.38 -2.70 -3.96
N SER A 250 -7.89 -2.14 -5.05
CA SER A 250 -8.20 -2.89 -6.26
C SER A 250 -6.93 -3.48 -6.89
N TYR A 251 -7.03 -4.71 -7.39
CA TYR A 251 -5.94 -5.37 -8.11
C TYR A 251 -5.91 -5.01 -9.60
N GLU A 252 -6.89 -4.27 -10.10
CA GLU A 252 -7.03 -3.98 -11.53
C GLU A 252 -5.83 -3.23 -12.12
N ALA A 253 -5.35 -2.20 -11.41
CA ALA A 253 -4.20 -1.41 -11.85
C ALA A 253 -2.94 -2.27 -11.91
N LEU A 254 -2.76 -3.16 -10.91
CA LEU A 254 -1.65 -4.10 -10.86
C LEU A 254 -1.69 -5.08 -12.04
N LEU A 255 -2.86 -5.64 -12.35
CA LEU A 255 -3.04 -6.57 -13.48
C LEU A 255 -2.80 -5.92 -14.85
N ARG A 256 -2.99 -4.61 -14.95
CA ARG A 256 -2.70 -3.82 -16.15
C ARG A 256 -1.26 -3.28 -16.19
N GLU A 257 -0.45 -3.59 -15.18
CA GLU A 257 0.91 -3.06 -15.01
C GLU A 257 0.96 -1.52 -14.97
N ASP A 258 -0.14 -0.88 -14.52
CA ASP A 258 -0.22 0.56 -14.35
C ASP A 258 0.29 0.97 -12.96
N TRP A 259 1.61 1.04 -12.83
CA TRP A 259 2.29 1.36 -11.57
C TRP A 259 1.91 2.73 -11.00
N SER A 260 1.59 3.70 -11.87
CA SER A 260 1.17 5.03 -11.42
C SER A 260 -0.20 4.98 -10.75
N GLN A 261 -1.12 4.20 -11.30
CA GLN A 261 -2.43 4.02 -10.71
C GLN A 261 -2.36 3.15 -9.45
N VAL A 262 -1.52 2.11 -9.41
CA VAL A 262 -1.29 1.31 -8.18
C VAL A 262 -0.84 2.18 -7.02
N GLU A 263 0.13 3.08 -7.24
CA GLU A 263 0.57 4.02 -6.21
C GLU A 263 -0.57 4.93 -5.75
N THR A 264 -1.35 5.46 -6.69
CA THR A 264 -2.51 6.32 -6.38
C THR A 264 -3.55 5.59 -5.53
N ASP A 265 -3.86 4.34 -5.87
CA ASP A 265 -4.83 3.51 -5.14
C ASP A 265 -4.34 3.18 -3.72
N ILE A 266 -3.03 2.90 -3.56
CA ILE A 266 -2.41 2.67 -2.25
C ILE A 266 -2.46 3.95 -1.40
N GLN A 267 -2.09 5.11 -1.96
CA GLN A 267 -2.12 6.39 -1.23
C GLN A 267 -3.54 6.74 -0.77
N ALA A 268 -4.55 6.55 -1.63
CA ALA A 268 -5.94 6.76 -1.27
C ALA A 268 -6.40 5.80 -0.15
N SER A 269 -5.96 4.54 -0.19
CA SER A 269 -6.31 3.52 0.80
C SER A 269 -5.66 3.80 2.17
N LEU A 270 -4.45 4.38 2.19
CA LEU A 270 -3.75 4.76 3.42
C LEU A 270 -4.47 5.85 4.23
N GLU A 271 -5.39 6.60 3.62
CA GLU A 271 -6.22 7.58 4.34
C GLU A 271 -7.25 6.91 5.27
N GLN A 272 -7.58 5.64 5.00
CA GLN A 272 -8.65 4.88 5.63
C GLN A 272 -8.14 3.78 6.58
N GLY A 273 -6.84 3.50 6.60
CA GLY A 273 -6.26 2.47 7.47
C GLY A 273 -4.84 2.12 7.07
N VAL A 274 -4.41 0.92 7.46
CA VAL A 274 -3.21 0.29 6.92
C VAL A 274 -3.58 -0.47 5.66
N VAL A 275 -2.65 -0.63 4.72
CA VAL A 275 -2.96 -1.18 3.39
C VAL A 275 -2.29 -2.54 3.21
N HIS A 276 -3.08 -3.55 2.84
CA HIS A 276 -2.55 -4.81 2.32
C HIS A 276 -2.01 -4.56 0.92
N TYR A 277 -0.71 -4.78 0.72
CA TYR A 277 -0.05 -4.49 -0.54
C TYR A 277 -0.55 -5.44 -1.65
N PRO A 278 -1.07 -4.92 -2.77
CA PRO A 278 -1.59 -5.73 -3.87
C PRO A 278 -0.58 -6.75 -4.38
N GLY A 279 -1.05 -7.97 -4.63
CA GLY A 279 -0.23 -9.07 -5.16
C GLY A 279 0.59 -9.85 -4.12
N THR A 280 0.50 -9.47 -2.84
CA THR A 280 1.16 -10.22 -1.75
C THR A 280 0.21 -11.25 -1.13
N ALA A 281 0.78 -12.29 -0.50
CA ALA A 281 0.00 -13.37 0.11
C ALA A 281 -1.05 -12.84 1.09
N LYS A 282 -2.19 -13.52 1.20
CA LYS A 282 -3.17 -13.25 2.27
C LYS A 282 -2.73 -13.93 3.57
N PRO A 283 -3.23 -13.50 4.75
CA PRO A 283 -2.99 -14.21 5.99
C PRO A 283 -3.35 -15.69 5.88
N GLY A 284 -2.48 -16.57 6.38
CA GLY A 284 -2.64 -18.02 6.27
C GLY A 284 -2.19 -18.66 4.95
N GLN A 285 -1.83 -17.87 3.93
CA GLN A 285 -1.30 -18.40 2.67
C GLN A 285 0.23 -18.51 2.70
N ALA A 286 0.78 -19.37 1.85
CA ALA A 286 2.21 -19.38 1.57
C ALA A 286 2.64 -18.04 0.96
N GLY A 287 3.74 -17.49 1.47
CA GLY A 287 4.28 -16.21 1.03
C GLY A 287 4.38 -15.20 2.17
N ASN A 288 4.40 -13.93 1.80
CA ASN A 288 4.59 -12.81 2.72
C ASN A 288 3.39 -11.88 2.65
N PHE A 289 2.57 -11.86 3.72
CA PHE A 289 1.48 -10.92 3.89
C PHE A 289 2.03 -9.53 4.23
N PHE A 290 2.04 -8.64 3.24
CA PHE A 290 2.70 -7.34 3.35
C PHE A 290 1.69 -6.22 3.63
N VAL A 291 1.94 -5.45 4.69
CA VAL A 291 1.09 -4.33 5.10
C VAL A 291 1.92 -3.06 5.22
N THR A 292 1.42 -1.97 4.65
CA THR A 292 2.05 -0.65 4.73
C THR A 292 1.15 0.37 5.44
N GLY A 293 1.75 1.32 6.14
CA GLY A 293 1.03 2.37 6.88
C GLY A 293 1.87 3.64 7.02
N HIS A 294 1.21 4.78 7.22
CA HIS A 294 1.91 6.06 7.38
C HIS A 294 2.56 6.21 8.76
N SER A 295 3.78 6.77 8.81
CA SER A 295 4.49 7.07 10.05
C SER A 295 4.39 8.53 10.49
N SER A 296 3.85 9.44 9.70
CA SER A 296 3.92 10.87 10.03
C SER A 296 2.78 11.74 9.53
N TYR A 297 2.44 12.68 10.40
CA TYR A 297 1.49 13.76 10.16
C TYR A 297 2.14 14.88 9.33
N TYR A 298 2.07 14.79 8.00
CA TYR A 298 2.20 16.01 7.21
C TYR A 298 0.93 16.83 7.42
N PRO A 299 1.02 18.12 7.83
CA PRO A 299 -0.16 18.94 8.14
C PRO A 299 -1.16 19.04 6.99
N TRP A 300 -0.70 18.89 5.75
CA TRP A 300 -1.49 18.95 4.52
C TRP A 300 -2.00 17.59 4.03
N ALA A 301 -1.57 16.47 4.63
CA ALA A 301 -2.12 15.16 4.26
C ALA A 301 -3.59 15.07 4.71
N THR A 302 -4.38 14.19 4.12
CA THR A 302 -5.78 13.87 4.45
C THR A 302 -5.89 12.54 5.21
N GLY A 303 -7.00 12.29 5.91
CA GLY A 303 -7.25 11.03 6.63
C GLY A 303 -6.90 10.98 8.12
N ASN A 304 -7.45 9.98 8.83
CA ASN A 304 -7.30 9.78 10.28
C ASN A 304 -6.08 8.89 10.65
N TYR A 305 -5.46 8.23 9.67
CA TYR A 305 -4.43 7.20 9.88
C TYR A 305 -3.00 7.64 9.52
N LYS A 306 -2.76 8.95 9.40
CA LYS A 306 -1.46 9.54 9.00
C LYS A 306 -0.29 9.18 9.91
N THR A 307 -0.56 8.81 11.16
CA THR A 307 0.46 8.47 12.16
C THR A 307 0.31 7.04 12.65
N VAL A 308 -0.46 6.20 11.94
CA VAL A 308 -0.81 4.84 12.38
C VAL A 308 0.42 3.99 12.74
N PHE A 309 1.50 4.14 11.99
CA PHE A 309 2.77 3.44 12.19
C PHE A 309 3.90 4.34 12.70
N ALA A 310 3.58 5.51 13.28
CA ALA A 310 4.59 6.42 13.83
C ALA A 310 5.44 5.74 14.92
N ARG A 311 4.83 4.87 15.71
CA ARG A 311 5.46 4.11 16.81
C ARG A 311 5.95 2.72 16.41
N LEU A 312 5.90 2.37 15.12
CA LEU A 312 6.23 1.02 14.65
C LEU A 312 7.69 0.63 15.00
N HIS A 313 8.60 1.60 15.06
CA HIS A 313 10.00 1.43 15.46
C HIS A 313 10.22 0.96 16.91
N THR A 314 9.17 0.95 17.75
CA THR A 314 9.25 0.47 19.14
C THR A 314 8.96 -1.03 19.28
N LEU A 315 8.58 -1.69 18.18
CA LEU A 315 8.51 -3.14 18.13
C LEU A 315 9.91 -3.75 18.07
N ASN A 316 10.10 -4.82 18.83
CA ASN A 316 11.30 -5.61 18.96
C ASN A 316 11.05 -7.03 18.45
N VAL A 317 12.14 -7.77 18.24
CA VAL A 317 12.08 -9.23 18.03
C VAL A 317 11.31 -9.87 19.20
N ASP A 318 10.51 -10.88 18.87
CA ASP A 318 9.61 -11.63 19.76
C ASP A 318 8.36 -10.88 20.26
N ASP A 319 8.16 -9.62 19.87
CA ASP A 319 6.84 -9.00 20.02
C ASP A 319 5.81 -9.67 19.10
N GLU A 320 4.53 -9.60 19.49
CA GLU A 320 3.44 -10.19 18.71
C GLU A 320 2.43 -9.16 18.22
N TYR A 321 1.76 -9.51 17.13
CA TYR A 321 0.59 -8.81 16.63
C TYR A 321 -0.41 -9.79 16.02
N TRP A 322 -1.63 -9.31 15.84
CA TRP A 322 -2.75 -10.10 15.36
C TRP A 322 -3.37 -9.48 14.12
N VAL A 323 -3.76 -10.33 13.19
CA VAL A 323 -4.47 -9.94 11.97
C VAL A 323 -5.80 -10.66 11.94
N TYR A 324 -6.88 -9.90 11.86
CA TYR A 324 -8.20 -10.43 11.55
C TYR A 324 -8.42 -10.31 10.05
N TYR A 325 -8.69 -11.43 9.38
CA TYR A 325 -8.90 -11.48 7.95
C TYR A 325 -10.01 -12.48 7.60
N GLY A 326 -11.09 -12.00 6.98
CA GLY A 326 -12.22 -12.87 6.62
C GLY A 326 -12.93 -13.51 7.80
N GLY A 327 -12.85 -12.92 9.00
CA GLY A 327 -13.35 -13.49 10.25
C GLY A 327 -12.37 -14.44 10.96
N ASP A 328 -11.27 -14.84 10.31
CA ASP A 328 -10.22 -15.65 10.94
C ASP A 328 -9.20 -14.77 11.66
N LYS A 329 -8.65 -15.30 12.76
CA LYS A 329 -7.64 -14.65 13.60
C LYS A 329 -6.28 -15.29 13.34
N HIS A 330 -5.31 -14.49 12.93
CA HIS A 330 -3.94 -14.90 12.66
C HIS A 330 -2.98 -14.24 13.65
N ARG A 331 -2.07 -15.03 14.23
CA ARG A 331 -1.05 -14.56 15.17
C ARG A 331 0.31 -14.51 14.48
N TYR A 332 1.03 -13.42 14.70
CA TYR A 332 2.38 -13.24 14.15
C TYR A 332 3.36 -12.86 15.24
N ILE A 333 4.57 -13.42 15.19
CA ILE A 333 5.69 -13.08 16.08
C ILE A 333 6.80 -12.45 15.25
N VAL A 334 7.25 -11.27 15.68
CA VAL A 334 8.32 -10.51 15.02
C VAL A 334 9.64 -11.28 15.09
N ARG A 335 10.29 -11.45 13.94
CA ARG A 335 11.58 -12.13 13.81
C ARG A 335 12.72 -11.22 13.43
N SER A 336 12.44 -10.12 12.72
CA SER A 336 13.49 -9.14 12.40
C SER A 336 12.92 -7.74 12.22
N VAL A 337 13.77 -6.75 12.54
CA VAL A 337 13.48 -5.32 12.40
C VAL A 337 14.70 -4.67 11.76
N PHE A 338 14.54 -4.05 10.60
CA PHE A 338 15.64 -3.44 9.85
C PHE A 338 15.17 -2.31 8.94
N GLU A 339 16.11 -1.53 8.40
CA GLU A 339 15.81 -0.44 7.47
C GLU A 339 16.38 -0.69 6.07
N VAL A 340 15.59 -0.36 5.05
CA VAL A 340 15.98 -0.47 3.64
C VAL A 340 15.81 0.85 2.89
N LYS A 341 16.42 0.95 1.71
CA LYS A 341 16.15 2.06 0.77
C LYS A 341 14.74 1.90 0.18
N PRO A 342 14.04 2.99 -0.17
CA PRO A 342 12.72 2.92 -0.80
C PRO A 342 12.68 2.13 -2.11
N SER A 343 13.82 2.02 -2.81
CA SER A 343 13.96 1.27 -4.06
C SER A 343 14.23 -0.23 -3.87
N ASN A 344 14.38 -0.71 -2.64
CA ASN A 344 14.58 -2.14 -2.37
C ASN A 344 13.21 -2.83 -2.39
N VAL A 345 12.98 -3.67 -3.38
CA VAL A 345 11.73 -4.43 -3.57
C VAL A 345 11.81 -5.86 -3.04
N ASP A 346 12.99 -6.34 -2.65
CA ASP A 346 13.22 -7.69 -2.13
C ASP A 346 12.38 -7.98 -0.87
N VAL A 347 11.99 -6.93 -0.15
CA VAL A 347 11.09 -7.01 1.02
C VAL A 347 9.67 -7.50 0.66
N LEU A 348 9.30 -7.51 -0.63
CA LEU A 348 8.02 -8.00 -1.14
C LEU A 348 8.08 -9.48 -1.55
N ASP A 349 9.24 -10.14 -1.45
CA ASP A 349 9.43 -11.53 -1.86
C ASP A 349 8.37 -12.46 -1.24
N GLN A 350 7.92 -13.43 -2.04
CA GLN A 350 6.84 -14.37 -1.69
C GLN A 350 7.39 -15.80 -1.58
N PRO A 351 8.04 -16.17 -0.46
CA PRO A 351 8.59 -17.52 -0.29
C PRO A 351 7.46 -18.56 -0.17
N ALA A 352 7.47 -19.56 -1.07
CA ALA A 352 6.42 -20.56 -1.15
C ALA A 352 6.39 -21.58 0.01
N ASN A 353 7.42 -21.62 0.85
CA ASN A 353 7.57 -22.58 1.95
C ASN A 353 7.38 -21.96 3.34
N ARG A 354 7.02 -20.68 3.44
CA ARG A 354 6.84 -19.98 4.72
C ARG A 354 5.55 -19.17 4.72
N ARG A 355 5.05 -18.88 5.93
CA ARG A 355 3.93 -17.97 6.18
C ARG A 355 4.48 -16.75 6.91
N LEU A 356 4.85 -15.75 6.14
CA LEU A 356 5.47 -14.53 6.66
C LEU A 356 4.45 -13.40 6.66
N SER A 357 4.72 -12.40 7.48
CA SER A 357 4.08 -11.10 7.37
C SER A 357 5.14 -10.01 7.50
N THR A 358 4.94 -8.93 6.76
CA THR A 358 5.81 -7.75 6.81
C THR A 358 4.98 -6.51 7.10
N LEU A 359 5.36 -5.75 8.13
CA LEU A 359 4.86 -4.41 8.39
C LEU A 359 5.89 -3.39 7.91
N MET A 360 5.46 -2.40 7.14
CA MET A 360 6.35 -1.41 6.54
C MET A 360 5.87 0.02 6.80
N THR A 361 6.80 0.92 7.07
CA THR A 361 6.53 2.36 7.11
C THR A 361 7.74 3.21 6.69
N CYS A 362 7.55 4.51 6.52
CA CYS A 362 8.65 5.44 6.25
C CYS A 362 9.44 5.75 7.52
N THR A 363 10.77 5.85 7.42
CA THR A 363 11.65 6.18 8.55
C THR A 363 12.82 7.08 8.11
N PRO A 364 13.35 7.96 8.99
CA PRO A 364 12.80 8.38 10.29
C PRO A 364 11.40 9.00 10.20
N VAL A 365 10.67 9.00 11.32
CA VAL A 365 9.32 9.61 11.43
C VAL A 365 9.37 11.05 10.91
N GLY A 366 8.44 11.40 10.01
CA GLY A 366 8.38 12.73 9.38
C GLY A 366 9.22 12.85 8.10
N THR A 367 9.83 11.76 7.66
CA THR A 367 10.64 11.71 6.43
C THR A 367 10.25 10.51 5.57
N THR A 368 10.72 10.47 4.33
CA THR A 368 10.52 9.33 3.41
C THR A 368 11.85 8.72 2.95
N LEU A 369 12.94 9.02 3.66
CA LEU A 369 14.32 8.69 3.27
C LEU A 369 14.57 7.19 3.17
N ARG A 370 14.02 6.43 4.13
CA ARG A 370 14.17 4.98 4.24
C ARG A 370 12.83 4.34 4.54
N ARG A 371 12.82 3.01 4.57
CA ARG A 371 11.67 2.20 4.98
C ARG A 371 12.08 1.34 6.17
N LEU A 372 11.30 1.44 7.24
CA LEU A 372 11.39 0.52 8.37
C LEU A 372 10.60 -0.73 7.99
N ILE A 373 11.22 -1.89 8.18
CA ILE A 373 10.69 -3.19 7.83
C ILE A 373 10.67 -4.04 9.09
N ILE A 374 9.51 -4.62 9.38
CA ILE A 374 9.32 -5.60 10.44
C ILE A 374 8.81 -6.88 9.82
N THR A 375 9.62 -7.93 9.86
CA THR A 375 9.21 -9.24 9.37
C THR A 375 8.81 -10.12 10.55
N ALA A 376 7.70 -10.83 10.41
CA ALA A 376 7.18 -11.76 11.38
C ALA A 376 6.80 -13.09 10.74
N GLU A 377 6.71 -14.11 11.56
CA GLU A 377 6.26 -15.45 11.18
C GLU A 377 4.90 -15.72 11.78
N GLU A 378 4.03 -16.37 11.00
CA GLU A 378 2.74 -16.82 11.50
C GLU A 378 2.92 -18.00 12.45
N VAL A 379 2.25 -17.94 13.59
CA VAL A 379 2.31 -18.96 14.63
C VAL A 379 0.91 -19.44 15.02
N ASP A 380 0.86 -20.63 15.60
CA ASP A 380 -0.35 -21.17 16.18
C ASP A 380 -0.85 -20.23 17.29
N PRO A 381 -2.14 -19.81 17.27
CA PRO A 381 -2.70 -18.93 18.29
C PRO A 381 -2.60 -19.49 19.72
N GLU A 382 -2.69 -20.81 19.89
CA GLU A 382 -2.73 -21.52 21.17
C GLU A 382 -1.34 -21.95 21.62
N THR A 383 -0.58 -22.63 20.75
CA THR A 383 0.74 -23.19 21.13
C THR A 383 1.89 -22.20 20.95
N GLY A 384 1.75 -21.23 20.03
CA GLY A 384 2.81 -20.31 19.65
C GLY A 384 3.89 -20.92 18.75
N ASP A 385 3.69 -22.15 18.29
CA ASP A 385 4.61 -22.81 17.34
C ASP A 385 4.47 -22.21 15.94
N VAL A 386 5.56 -22.18 15.18
CA VAL A 386 5.55 -21.65 13.81
C VAL A 386 4.72 -22.57 12.91
N LEU A 387 3.75 -21.99 12.21
CA LEU A 387 2.87 -22.74 11.32
C LEU A 387 3.55 -23.02 9.98
N SER A 388 3.51 -24.28 9.56
CA SER A 388 3.93 -24.70 8.23
C SER A 388 2.91 -24.29 7.18
N VAL A 389 3.32 -24.29 5.91
CA VAL A 389 2.41 -24.07 4.78
C VAL A 389 1.39 -25.20 4.72
N GLY A 390 0.10 -24.85 4.71
CA GLY A 390 -1.02 -25.81 4.69
C GLY A 390 -1.42 -26.33 6.07
N GLU A 391 -0.66 -26.02 7.12
CA GLU A 391 -0.99 -26.38 8.49
C GLU A 391 -2.12 -25.48 9.02
N GLN A 392 -3.14 -26.08 9.61
CA GLN A 392 -4.21 -25.34 10.27
C GLN A 392 -3.89 -25.22 11.75
N PRO A 393 -4.22 -24.07 12.38
CA PRO A 393 -4.02 -23.94 13.81
C PRO A 393 -4.80 -25.02 14.55
N VAL A 394 -4.21 -25.52 15.63
CA VAL A 394 -4.88 -26.42 16.55
C VAL A 394 -6.06 -25.66 17.12
N ARG A 395 -7.28 -26.06 16.73
CA ARG A 395 -8.51 -25.59 17.36
C ARG A 395 -8.99 -26.74 18.20
N GLU A 396 -8.81 -26.69 19.51
CA GLU A 396 -9.56 -27.55 20.43
C GLU A 396 -11.04 -27.11 20.41
N GLN A 397 -11.77 -27.46 19.34
CA GLN A 397 -13.20 -27.30 19.35
C GLN A 397 -13.77 -28.32 20.35
N PRO A 398 -14.59 -27.88 21.33
CA PRO A 398 -15.28 -28.82 22.17
C PRO A 398 -16.15 -29.69 21.27
N LYS A 399 -15.92 -31.01 21.28
CA LYS A 399 -16.79 -31.96 20.57
C LYS A 399 -18.14 -31.98 21.28
N TYR A 400 -19.05 -31.11 20.86
CA TYR A 400 -20.41 -31.11 21.37
C TYR A 400 -21.19 -32.26 20.76
N LYS A 401 -21.74 -33.14 21.61
CA LYS A 401 -22.75 -34.11 21.17
C LYS A 401 -24.01 -33.32 20.83
N MET A 402 -24.63 -33.60 19.68
CA MET A 402 -25.86 -32.91 19.24
C MET A 402 -26.99 -32.99 20.29
N GLU A 403 -26.98 -34.04 21.11
CA GLU A 403 -27.89 -34.27 22.25
C GLU A 403 -27.79 -33.21 23.36
N MET A 404 -26.69 -32.45 23.42
CA MET A 404 -26.45 -31.41 24.43
C MET A 404 -26.86 -30.00 23.97
N LEU A 405 -27.33 -29.86 22.73
CA LEU A 405 -27.88 -28.59 22.26
C LEU A 405 -29.28 -28.38 22.86
N PRO A 406 -29.56 -27.23 23.48
CA PRO A 406 -30.93 -26.91 23.88
C PRO A 406 -31.80 -26.85 22.62
N ILE A 407 -32.82 -27.71 22.56
CA ILE A 407 -33.82 -27.77 21.48
C ILE A 407 -34.81 -26.62 21.63
#